data_AF-A0A356P5L3-F1
#
_entry.id   AF-A0A356P5L3-F1
#
_cell.length_a   1.000
_cell.length_b   1.000
_cell.length_c   1.000
_cell.angle_alpha   90.00
_cell.angle_beta   90.00
_cell.angle_gamma   90.00
#
_symmetry.space_group_name_H-M   'P 1'
#
loop_
_entity.id
_entity.type
_entity.pdbx_description
1 polymer ?
#
loop_
_entity_poly.entity_id
_entity_poly.type
_entity_poly.pdbx_seq_one_letter_code
_entity_poly.pdbx_strand_id
1 'polypeptide(L)'
;MAKASVSMVKVTDVYESLQESLKLCDGLAGLNLKDRILIKPNIVSWDFDLPFPPYGVVTTSVVISALVRILSEHGFSNLTIGEGALPMLSPDGDVVYEALGYKTLQERFGVKLVDFNKEEFVTTDYGDGFKLEIAKQALEAEKIINVPVLKTHNQAKVPLGIKNLKGCLSKKSKQSCHGVGDEELSRMFPRIIDKLPVALTIIDGLYTLEKGPGPTGKAFRKDLLIASRDPFACDLVGAAILGYPAKEVPHLNHYANSHGCSLEVSDYEVTGESVADHQEYVTYDWEWSETDTGPVGFEKRGITGLAIRKYDSSLCTGCSVQYNPMLILLSSAFKGEPFPNVEVVSGKQQMAARGFDKTVLFGKCACHFNKDNPNIHKAIPIWGCPPDLEIFVEVLAHEEIKCDYNEYISFRNYLFGRYKESEGFNLADWSVK
;
A
#
# COMPACT_ATOMS: atom_id res chain seq x y z
N MET A 1 32.97 4.98 8.82
CA MET A 1 31.94 5.84 8.19
C MET A 1 30.97 6.25 9.29
N ALA A 2 30.43 7.47 9.25
CA ALA A 2 29.37 7.86 10.18
C ALA A 2 28.15 6.95 9.95
N LYS A 3 27.49 6.51 11.03
CA LYS A 3 26.25 5.73 10.91
C LYS A 3 25.17 6.64 10.31
N ALA A 4 24.27 6.09 9.50
CA ALA A 4 23.10 6.85 9.07
C ALA A 4 22.21 7.11 10.30
N SER A 5 21.75 8.36 10.45
CA SER A 5 20.92 8.81 11.56
C SER A 5 19.44 8.68 11.20
N VAL A 6 18.68 8.03 12.07
CA VAL A 6 17.23 7.87 12.02
C VAL A 6 16.63 8.53 13.24
N SER A 7 15.82 9.58 13.06
CA SER A 7 15.09 10.17 14.16
C SER A 7 13.78 9.45 14.38
N MET A 8 13.39 9.29 15.65
CA MET A 8 12.09 8.80 16.06
C MET A 8 11.52 9.75 17.11
N VAL A 9 10.35 10.33 16.83
CA VAL A 9 9.75 11.37 17.69
C VAL A 9 8.31 11.01 17.99
N LYS A 10 7.94 11.04 19.27
CA LYS A 10 6.55 10.96 19.72
C LYS A 10 5.82 12.25 19.40
N VAL A 11 4.71 12.14 18.69
CA VAL A 11 3.93 13.26 18.19
C VAL A 11 3.01 13.79 19.29
N THR A 12 3.23 15.06 19.66
CA THR A 12 2.33 15.84 20.53
C THR A 12 1.65 16.96 19.75
N ASP A 13 2.45 17.69 18.96
CA ASP A 13 2.04 18.59 17.89
C ASP A 13 2.78 18.20 16.61
N VAL A 14 2.06 18.08 15.49
CA VAL A 14 2.64 17.55 14.24
C VAL A 14 3.72 18.46 13.66
N TYR A 15 3.53 19.79 13.74
CA TYR A 15 4.49 20.74 13.19
C TYR A 15 5.77 20.78 14.03
N GLU A 16 5.65 20.90 15.35
CA GLU A 16 6.80 20.92 16.27
C GLU A 16 7.56 19.58 16.24
N SER A 17 6.85 18.46 16.32
CA SER A 17 7.46 17.12 16.30
C SER A 17 8.17 16.82 14.98
N LEU A 18 7.62 17.31 13.84
CA LEU A 18 8.28 17.15 12.55
C LEU A 18 9.53 18.04 12.44
N GLN A 19 9.50 19.28 12.94
CA GLN A 19 10.72 20.11 13.01
C GLN A 19 11.82 19.46 13.85
N GLU A 20 11.45 18.90 15.01
CA GLU A 20 12.38 18.16 15.86
C GLU A 20 12.94 16.93 15.15
N SER A 21 12.09 16.12 14.53
CA SER A 21 12.49 14.92 13.77
C SER A 21 13.47 15.27 12.64
N LEU A 22 13.19 16.34 11.88
CA LEU A 22 14.09 16.83 10.82
C LEU A 22 15.43 17.32 11.39
N LYS A 23 15.45 17.97 12.55
CA LYS A 23 16.69 18.41 13.21
C LYS A 23 17.53 17.22 13.68
N LEU A 24 16.90 16.21 14.28
CA LEU A 24 17.59 15.05 14.86
C LEU A 24 18.27 14.14 13.81
N CYS A 25 17.79 14.11 12.57
CA CYS A 25 18.39 13.35 11.47
C CYS A 25 19.06 14.23 10.40
N ASP A 26 19.26 15.52 10.68
CA ASP A 26 19.75 16.52 9.74
C ASP A 26 18.99 16.50 8.40
N GLY A 27 17.67 16.29 8.43
CA GLY A 27 16.84 15.91 7.29
C GLY A 27 16.85 16.89 6.11
N LEU A 28 17.13 18.18 6.35
CA LEU A 28 17.25 19.20 5.29
C LEU A 28 18.67 19.33 4.72
N ALA A 29 19.65 18.60 5.25
CA ALA A 29 21.03 18.69 4.81
C ALA A 29 21.21 18.19 3.36
N GLY A 30 21.93 18.97 2.56
CA GLY A 30 22.17 18.67 1.14
C GLY A 30 21.00 18.99 0.21
N LEU A 31 19.96 19.67 0.71
CA LEU A 31 18.94 20.35 -0.10
C LEU A 31 19.39 21.80 -0.38
N ASN A 32 19.13 22.30 -1.58
CA ASN A 32 19.36 23.70 -1.95
C ASN A 32 18.03 24.41 -2.20
N LEU A 33 17.97 25.72 -1.93
CA LEU A 33 16.74 26.52 -2.10
C LEU A 33 16.14 26.51 -3.51
N LYS A 34 16.97 26.19 -4.53
CA LYS A 34 16.56 26.11 -5.94
C LYS A 34 16.15 24.71 -6.39
N ASP A 35 16.36 23.69 -5.54
CA ASP A 35 16.08 22.30 -5.89
C ASP A 35 14.59 22.15 -6.27
N ARG A 36 14.32 21.43 -7.36
CA ARG A 36 12.98 20.89 -7.66
C ARG A 36 12.69 19.75 -6.68
N ILE A 37 11.92 20.04 -5.62
CA ILE A 37 11.60 19.07 -4.58
C ILE A 37 10.22 18.47 -4.86
N LEU A 38 10.19 17.15 -5.04
CA LEU A 38 8.96 16.36 -5.08
C LEU A 38 8.68 15.76 -3.69
N ILE A 39 7.53 16.10 -3.12
CA ILE A 39 6.95 15.48 -1.93
C ILE A 39 6.05 14.34 -2.41
N LYS A 40 6.40 13.11 -2.02
CA LYS A 40 5.71 11.89 -2.44
C LYS A 40 4.96 11.27 -1.25
N PRO A 41 3.67 11.59 -1.03
CA PRO A 41 2.86 10.91 -0.03
C PRO A 41 2.59 9.45 -0.43
N ASN A 42 1.87 8.72 0.42
CA ASN A 42 1.22 7.45 0.10
C ASN A 42 -0.27 7.72 -0.06
N ILE A 43 -0.78 7.68 -1.29
CA ILE A 43 -2.23 7.74 -1.59
C ILE A 43 -2.58 6.49 -2.40
N VAL A 44 -2.98 5.43 -1.70
CA VAL A 44 -3.29 4.12 -2.31
C VAL A 44 -4.50 4.23 -3.24
N SER A 45 -5.60 4.76 -2.70
CA SER A 45 -6.89 4.99 -3.34
C SER A 45 -7.75 5.85 -2.41
N TRP A 46 -8.83 6.44 -2.93
CA TRP A 46 -9.86 7.11 -2.13
C TRP A 46 -11.24 6.81 -2.71
N ASP A 47 -12.03 6.07 -1.95
CA ASP A 47 -13.36 5.61 -2.34
C ASP A 47 -14.39 6.71 -2.00
N PHE A 48 -15.05 7.24 -3.02
CA PHE A 48 -16.07 8.29 -2.86
C PHE A 48 -17.49 7.73 -2.86
N ASP A 49 -17.67 6.46 -3.23
CA ASP A 49 -18.97 5.81 -3.32
C ASP A 49 -19.35 5.14 -1.98
N LEU A 50 -18.36 4.65 -1.23
CA LEU A 50 -18.56 3.99 0.06
C LEU A 50 -17.74 4.66 1.17
N PRO A 51 -18.19 4.61 2.44
CA PRO A 51 -17.44 5.15 3.58
C PRO A 51 -15.99 4.67 3.59
N PHE A 52 -15.06 5.62 3.69
CA PHE A 52 -13.62 5.39 3.57
C PHE A 52 -12.90 5.93 4.82
N PRO A 53 -12.44 5.05 5.72
CA PRO A 53 -11.58 5.47 6.82
C PRO A 53 -10.13 5.63 6.33
N PRO A 54 -9.57 6.85 6.31
CA PRO A 54 -8.23 7.09 5.74
C PRO A 54 -7.08 6.66 6.68
N TYR A 55 -7.41 6.37 7.95
CA TYR A 55 -6.46 6.04 9.01
C TYR A 55 -5.50 4.92 8.63
N GLY A 56 -4.20 5.25 8.53
CA GLY A 56 -3.14 4.33 8.17
C GLY A 56 -3.19 3.80 6.72
N VAL A 57 -4.17 4.24 5.92
CA VAL A 57 -4.34 3.90 4.50
C VAL A 57 -3.64 4.94 3.62
N VAL A 58 -3.83 6.23 3.94
CA VAL A 58 -3.31 7.41 3.24
C VAL A 58 -2.47 8.24 4.20
N THR A 59 -1.37 8.84 3.72
CA THR A 59 -0.57 9.76 4.54
C THR A 59 -1.46 10.85 5.12
N THR A 60 -1.33 11.11 6.42
CA THR A 60 -2.12 12.09 7.14
C THR A 60 -1.83 13.50 6.60
N SER A 61 -2.88 14.22 6.19
CA SER A 61 -2.73 15.52 5.52
C SER A 61 -2.08 16.58 6.41
N VAL A 62 -2.27 16.53 7.74
CA VAL A 62 -1.58 17.46 8.66
C VAL A 62 -0.06 17.27 8.65
N VAL A 63 0.46 16.07 8.38
CA VAL A 63 1.92 15.82 8.22
C VAL A 63 2.43 16.47 6.92
N ILE A 64 1.68 16.33 5.82
CA ILE A 64 2.02 16.97 4.54
C ILE A 64 1.94 18.49 4.65
N SER A 65 0.91 19.01 5.32
CA SER A 65 0.76 20.44 5.58
C SER A 65 1.92 21.00 6.40
N ALA A 66 2.31 20.31 7.49
CA ALA A 66 3.45 20.68 8.31
C ALA A 66 4.76 20.66 7.50
N LEU A 67 4.99 19.61 6.70
CA LEU A 67 6.18 19.50 5.85
C LEU A 67 6.27 20.65 4.84
N VAL A 68 5.18 20.94 4.11
CA VAL A 68 5.14 22.05 3.15
C VAL A 68 5.43 23.37 3.85
N ARG A 69 4.77 23.63 4.99
CA ARG A 69 4.99 24.84 5.78
C ARG A 69 6.46 24.98 6.22
N ILE A 70 7.04 23.93 6.80
CA ILE A 70 8.44 23.93 7.25
C ILE A 70 9.38 24.23 6.09
N LEU A 71 9.20 23.56 4.94
CA LEU A 71 10.03 23.80 3.76
C LEU A 71 9.88 25.26 3.26
N SER A 72 8.67 25.78 3.18
CA SER A 72 8.45 27.17 2.79
C SER A 72 9.08 28.18 3.75
N GLU A 73 9.00 27.96 5.07
CA GLU A 73 9.64 28.81 6.09
C GLU A 73 11.17 28.76 6.01
N HIS A 74 11.76 27.67 5.53
CA HIS A 74 13.19 27.55 5.22
C HIS A 74 13.56 28.12 3.85
N GLY A 75 12.61 28.70 3.10
CA GLY A 75 12.84 29.40 1.84
C GLY A 75 12.73 28.52 0.59
N PHE A 76 12.34 27.25 0.70
CA PHE A 76 12.09 26.41 -0.46
C PHE A 76 10.76 26.80 -1.13
N SER A 77 10.80 27.08 -2.43
CA SER A 77 9.61 27.53 -3.19
C SER A 77 9.27 26.66 -4.40
N ASN A 78 10.18 25.77 -4.83
CA ASN A 78 9.97 24.88 -5.98
C ASN A 78 9.49 23.50 -5.52
N LEU A 79 8.33 23.49 -4.87
CA LEU A 79 7.73 22.30 -4.26
C LEU A 79 6.66 21.72 -5.19
N THR A 80 6.63 20.39 -5.29
CA THR A 80 5.56 19.63 -5.96
C THR A 80 5.09 18.52 -5.04
N ILE A 81 3.78 18.33 -4.86
CA ILE A 81 3.19 17.11 -4.30
C ILE A 81 2.75 16.26 -5.47
N GLY A 82 3.21 15.00 -5.53
CA GLY A 82 2.85 14.12 -6.63
C GLY A 82 2.67 12.67 -6.22
N GLU A 83 1.69 12.00 -6.82
CA GLU A 83 1.34 10.60 -6.56
C GLU A 83 0.55 10.02 -7.74
N GLY A 84 0.63 8.70 -7.91
CA GLY A 84 -0.16 7.92 -8.86
C GLY A 84 -1.04 6.90 -8.14
N ALA A 85 -2.16 7.36 -7.58
CA ALA A 85 -3.15 6.51 -6.92
C ALA A 85 -3.76 5.47 -7.87
N LEU A 86 -4.39 4.42 -7.35
CA LEU A 86 -4.98 3.36 -8.18
C LEU A 86 -6.24 3.84 -8.93
N PRO A 87 -6.25 3.86 -10.27
CA PRO A 87 -7.31 4.54 -11.06
C PRO A 87 -8.72 3.96 -10.96
N MET A 88 -8.91 2.72 -10.48
CA MET A 88 -10.24 2.10 -10.41
C MET A 88 -10.97 2.32 -9.08
N LEU A 89 -10.27 2.85 -8.08
CA LEU A 89 -10.84 3.18 -6.76
C LEU A 89 -10.61 4.63 -6.38
N SER A 90 -10.05 5.43 -7.28
CA SER A 90 -9.91 6.88 -7.12
C SER A 90 -10.51 7.52 -8.36
N PRO A 91 -11.47 8.45 -8.22
CA PRO A 91 -11.72 9.41 -9.28
C PRO A 91 -10.42 10.20 -9.53
N ASP A 92 -10.42 10.94 -10.63
CA ASP A 92 -9.47 11.99 -10.97
C ASP A 92 -8.63 12.49 -9.77
N GLY A 93 -7.28 12.43 -9.86
CA GLY A 93 -6.39 12.81 -8.77
C GLY A 93 -6.61 14.23 -8.23
N ASP A 94 -7.18 15.15 -9.03
CA ASP A 94 -7.58 16.47 -8.55
C ASP A 94 -8.64 16.41 -7.45
N VAL A 95 -9.61 15.49 -7.56
CA VAL A 95 -10.68 15.27 -6.58
C VAL A 95 -10.11 14.69 -5.29
N VAL A 96 -9.13 13.78 -5.40
CA VAL A 96 -8.44 13.21 -4.24
C VAL A 96 -7.64 14.29 -3.52
N TYR A 97 -6.91 15.13 -4.26
CA TYR A 97 -6.17 16.25 -3.69
C TYR A 97 -7.07 17.30 -3.03
N GLU A 98 -8.27 17.53 -3.57
CA GLU A 98 -9.27 18.38 -2.92
C GLU A 98 -9.75 17.76 -1.60
N ALA A 99 -10.11 16.48 -1.59
CA ALA A 99 -10.54 15.76 -0.39
C ALA A 99 -9.47 15.75 0.72
N LEU A 100 -8.19 15.71 0.34
CA LEU A 100 -7.04 15.75 1.25
C LEU A 100 -6.65 17.17 1.69
N GLY A 101 -7.28 18.22 1.14
CA GLY A 101 -6.97 19.62 1.41
C GLY A 101 -5.69 20.14 0.73
N TYR A 102 -5.12 19.42 -0.23
CA TYR A 102 -3.87 19.84 -0.86
C TYR A 102 -4.04 21.07 -1.77
N LYS A 103 -5.26 21.35 -2.24
CA LYS A 103 -5.58 22.60 -2.95
C LYS A 103 -5.33 23.83 -2.07
N THR A 104 -5.62 23.76 -0.77
CA THR A 104 -5.31 24.83 0.20
C THR A 104 -3.80 25.04 0.33
N LEU A 105 -3.00 23.98 0.28
CA LEU A 105 -1.54 24.11 0.27
C LEU A 105 -1.04 24.78 -1.01
N GLN A 106 -1.62 24.43 -2.16
CA GLN A 106 -1.32 25.06 -3.44
C GLN A 106 -1.60 26.57 -3.41
N GLU A 107 -2.76 26.98 -2.88
CA GLU A 107 -3.15 28.39 -2.76
C GLU A 107 -2.25 29.17 -1.79
N ARG A 108 -1.89 28.58 -0.65
CA ARG A 108 -1.13 29.27 0.42
C ARG A 108 0.37 29.33 0.17
N PHE A 109 0.95 28.26 -0.36
CA PHE A 109 2.40 28.09 -0.46
C PHE A 109 2.89 28.00 -1.91
N GLY A 110 1.99 27.98 -2.90
CA GLY A 110 2.36 27.85 -4.31
C GLY A 110 2.88 26.46 -4.71
N VAL A 111 2.67 25.44 -3.87
CA VAL A 111 3.06 24.05 -4.19
C VAL A 111 2.27 23.53 -5.39
N LYS A 112 2.95 22.86 -6.32
CA LYS A 112 2.30 22.23 -7.47
C LYS A 112 1.71 20.89 -7.08
N LEU A 113 0.56 20.52 -7.64
CA LEU A 113 -0.06 19.21 -7.45
C LEU A 113 -0.01 18.45 -8.77
N VAL A 114 0.50 17.21 -8.76
CA VAL A 114 0.65 16.40 -9.97
C VAL A 114 0.05 15.01 -9.74
N ASP A 115 -0.97 14.65 -10.50
CA ASP A 115 -1.42 13.25 -10.59
C ASP A 115 -0.56 12.54 -11.64
N PHE A 116 0.29 11.61 -11.19
CA PHE A 116 1.18 10.87 -12.08
C PHE A 116 0.42 10.08 -13.15
N ASN A 117 -0.85 9.72 -12.91
CA ASN A 117 -1.64 8.99 -13.90
C ASN A 117 -2.08 9.86 -15.09
N LYS A 118 -1.94 11.19 -15.01
CA LYS A 118 -2.31 12.15 -16.05
C LYS A 118 -1.13 12.73 -16.82
N GLU A 119 0.09 12.38 -16.44
CA GLU A 119 1.30 12.92 -17.07
C GLU A 119 2.03 11.89 -17.96
N GLU A 120 3.15 12.32 -18.52
CA GLU A 120 4.04 11.48 -19.31
C GLU A 120 4.82 10.52 -18.39
N PHE A 121 4.99 9.27 -18.86
CA PHE A 121 5.90 8.31 -18.25
C PHE A 121 7.12 8.10 -19.14
N VAL A 122 8.32 8.10 -18.55
CA VAL A 122 9.58 7.86 -19.24
C VAL A 122 10.02 6.42 -19.03
N THR A 123 10.30 5.71 -20.11
CA THR A 123 10.88 4.37 -20.05
C THR A 123 12.31 4.45 -19.53
N THR A 124 12.56 3.84 -18.38
CA THR A 124 13.85 3.83 -17.70
C THR A 124 14.45 2.43 -17.73
N ASP A 125 15.70 2.34 -18.16
CA ASP A 125 16.47 1.09 -18.23
C ASP A 125 17.24 0.86 -16.93
N TYR A 126 17.11 -0.35 -16.38
CA TYR A 126 17.77 -0.78 -15.15
C TYR A 126 18.88 -1.82 -15.42
N GLY A 127 19.20 -2.08 -16.69
CA GLY A 127 20.09 -3.16 -17.10
C GLY A 127 19.34 -4.48 -17.33
N ASP A 128 20.04 -5.44 -17.93
CA ASP A 128 19.57 -6.81 -18.18
C ASP A 128 18.28 -6.92 -19.01
N GLY A 129 17.98 -5.89 -19.80
CA GLY A 129 16.75 -5.80 -20.59
C GLY A 129 15.51 -5.43 -19.78
N PHE A 130 15.64 -5.18 -18.46
CA PHE A 130 14.53 -4.80 -17.59
C PHE A 130 14.28 -3.29 -17.65
N LYS A 131 13.03 -2.92 -17.94
CA LYS A 131 12.60 -1.53 -18.09
C LYS A 131 11.31 -1.26 -17.32
N LEU A 132 11.26 -0.12 -16.65
CA LEU A 132 10.03 0.40 -16.04
C LEU A 132 9.74 1.81 -16.57
N GLU A 133 8.46 2.10 -16.77
CA GLU A 133 7.96 3.43 -17.10
C GLU A 133 7.70 4.20 -15.79
N ILE A 134 8.41 5.32 -15.59
CA ILE A 134 8.37 6.14 -14.37
C ILE A 134 7.81 7.53 -14.72
N ALA A 135 6.98 8.07 -13.83
CA ALA A 135 6.45 9.41 -13.87
C ALA A 135 7.56 10.43 -14.16
N LYS A 136 7.39 11.22 -15.22
CA LYS A 136 8.38 12.22 -15.65
C LYS A 136 8.72 13.19 -14.51
N GLN A 137 7.70 13.68 -13.79
CA GLN A 137 7.90 14.57 -12.65
C GLN A 137 8.80 13.96 -11.56
N ALA A 138 8.72 12.64 -11.32
CA ALA A 138 9.55 11.96 -10.34
C ALA A 138 11.01 11.82 -10.78
N LEU A 139 11.25 11.62 -12.09
CA LEU A 139 12.60 11.55 -12.66
C LEU A 139 13.28 12.92 -12.79
N GLU A 140 12.52 13.97 -13.08
CA GLU A 140 13.04 15.33 -13.28
C GLU A 140 13.22 16.10 -11.97
N ALA A 141 12.68 15.60 -10.85
CA ALA A 141 12.93 16.12 -9.52
C ALA A 141 14.43 16.04 -9.19
N GLU A 142 14.97 17.06 -8.51
CA GLU A 142 16.34 17.04 -8.01
C GLU A 142 16.43 16.33 -6.66
N LYS A 143 15.33 16.36 -5.91
CA LYS A 143 15.20 15.73 -4.59
C LYS A 143 13.79 15.21 -4.42
N ILE A 144 13.66 14.03 -3.83
CA ILE A 144 12.39 13.45 -3.40
C ILE A 144 12.36 13.39 -1.88
N ILE A 145 11.31 13.94 -1.27
CA ILE A 145 10.93 13.72 0.12
C ILE A 145 9.77 12.74 0.12
N ASN A 146 10.05 11.50 0.51
CA ASN A 146 9.09 10.40 0.48
C ASN A 146 8.37 10.30 1.84
N VAL A 147 7.04 10.23 1.84
CA VAL A 147 6.23 10.28 3.08
C VAL A 147 5.31 9.05 3.17
N PRO A 148 5.86 7.83 3.35
CA PRO A 148 5.06 6.62 3.51
C PRO A 148 4.29 6.60 4.85
N VAL A 149 3.35 5.67 4.97
CA VAL A 149 2.64 5.41 6.23
C VAL A 149 3.23 4.18 6.93
N LEU A 150 3.36 4.23 8.25
CA LEU A 150 3.72 3.09 9.10
C LEU A 150 2.58 2.06 9.05
N LYS A 151 2.79 0.95 8.35
CA LYS A 151 1.76 -0.09 8.22
C LYS A 151 2.35 -1.43 7.88
N THR A 152 1.57 -2.47 8.06
CA THR A 152 1.82 -3.77 7.44
C THR A 152 1.00 -3.95 6.17
N HIS A 153 1.39 -4.90 5.33
CA HIS A 153 0.74 -5.18 4.05
C HIS A 153 0.76 -6.68 3.76
N ASN A 154 -0.38 -7.21 3.36
CA ASN A 154 -0.57 -8.64 3.14
C ASN A 154 0.32 -9.29 2.06
N GLN A 155 0.89 -8.53 1.11
CA GLN A 155 1.80 -9.06 0.07
C GLN A 155 3.26 -8.63 0.27
N ALA A 156 3.51 -7.50 0.93
CA ALA A 156 4.84 -6.93 1.11
C ALA A 156 5.39 -7.05 2.53
N LYS A 157 4.58 -7.54 3.47
CA LYS A 157 4.78 -7.58 4.92
C LYS A 157 4.90 -6.18 5.55
N VAL A 158 5.92 -5.41 5.20
CA VAL A 158 6.19 -4.05 5.67
C VAL A 158 6.57 -3.15 4.48
N PRO A 159 5.65 -2.39 3.85
CA PRO A 159 5.92 -1.69 2.60
C PRO A 159 6.81 -0.44 2.73
N LEU A 160 6.44 0.46 3.66
CA LEU A 160 7.10 1.73 3.99
C LEU A 160 7.69 2.49 2.78
N GLY A 161 8.86 3.10 2.94
CA GLY A 161 9.46 4.07 2.02
C GLY A 161 9.84 3.47 0.68
N ILE A 162 10.59 2.38 0.66
CA ILE A 162 11.09 1.77 -0.59
C ILE A 162 9.92 1.32 -1.47
N LYS A 163 8.88 0.69 -0.90
CA LYS A 163 7.69 0.29 -1.67
C LYS A 163 6.85 1.49 -2.10
N ASN A 164 6.78 2.56 -1.30
CA ASN A 164 5.93 3.73 -1.60
C ASN A 164 6.25 4.38 -2.96
N LEU A 165 7.51 4.27 -3.41
CA LEU A 165 7.97 4.76 -4.71
C LEU A 165 7.38 4.00 -5.90
N LYS A 166 6.78 2.81 -5.68
CA LYS A 166 5.94 2.14 -6.69
C LYS A 166 4.82 3.05 -7.20
N GLY A 167 4.38 4.03 -6.40
CA GLY A 167 3.41 5.05 -6.80
C GLY A 167 3.83 5.84 -8.04
N CYS A 168 5.14 6.01 -8.27
CA CYS A 168 5.72 6.73 -9.41
C CYS A 168 5.69 5.93 -10.72
N LEU A 169 5.31 4.65 -10.71
CA LEU A 169 5.31 3.83 -11.92
C LEU A 169 4.01 3.94 -12.71
N SER A 170 4.09 3.75 -14.03
CA SER A 170 2.91 3.63 -14.90
C SER A 170 2.03 2.44 -14.47
N LYS A 171 0.75 2.44 -14.84
CA LYS A 171 -0.15 1.30 -14.58
C LYS A 171 0.44 -0.02 -15.10
N LYS A 172 1.00 -0.01 -16.30
CA LYS A 172 1.62 -1.18 -16.94
C LYS A 172 2.83 -1.67 -16.14
N SER A 173 3.71 -0.75 -15.75
CA SER A 173 4.90 -1.07 -14.94
C SER A 173 4.52 -1.60 -13.56
N LYS A 174 3.54 -0.97 -12.90
CA LYS A 174 2.95 -1.44 -11.63
C LYS A 174 2.44 -2.89 -11.73
N GLN A 175 1.87 -3.29 -12.87
CA GLN A 175 1.37 -4.64 -13.13
C GLN A 175 2.48 -5.64 -13.48
N SER A 176 3.54 -5.17 -14.17
CA SER A 176 4.72 -6.00 -14.48
C SER A 176 5.47 -6.43 -13.22
N CYS A 177 5.55 -5.56 -12.21
CA CYS A 177 6.16 -5.90 -10.91
C CYS A 177 5.44 -7.00 -10.11
N HIS A 178 4.24 -7.41 -10.53
CA HIS A 178 3.55 -8.58 -10.00
C HIS A 178 3.78 -9.79 -10.92
N GLY A 179 5.01 -9.96 -11.41
CA GLY A 179 5.41 -11.08 -12.26
C GLY A 179 5.70 -12.32 -11.43
N VAL A 180 6.38 -13.28 -12.05
CA VAL A 180 6.87 -14.52 -11.42
C VAL A 180 8.38 -14.60 -11.57
N GLY A 181 9.06 -15.30 -10.66
CA GLY A 181 10.52 -15.41 -10.70
C GLY A 181 11.22 -14.08 -10.44
N ASP A 182 12.04 -13.61 -11.38
CA ASP A 182 12.82 -12.37 -11.19
C ASP A 182 11.98 -11.09 -11.24
N GLU A 183 10.73 -11.17 -11.71
CA GLU A 183 9.77 -10.06 -11.73
C GLU A 183 8.87 -10.03 -10.48
N GLU A 184 9.18 -10.82 -9.45
CA GLU A 184 8.46 -10.79 -8.19
C GLU A 184 8.59 -9.44 -7.47
N LEU A 185 7.49 -9.02 -6.84
CA LEU A 185 7.36 -7.72 -6.17
C LEU A 185 8.54 -7.34 -5.29
N SER A 186 8.99 -8.27 -4.44
CA SER A 186 10.03 -8.00 -3.46
C SER A 186 11.38 -7.70 -4.10
N ARG A 187 11.65 -8.22 -5.31
CA ARG A 187 12.87 -7.94 -6.07
C ARG A 187 12.78 -6.62 -6.82
N MET A 188 11.57 -6.16 -7.13
CA MET A 188 11.35 -4.94 -7.92
C MET A 188 11.44 -3.67 -7.09
N PHE A 189 10.98 -3.66 -5.84
CA PHE A 189 10.99 -2.42 -5.04
C PHE A 189 12.39 -1.82 -4.85
N PRO A 190 13.44 -2.61 -4.51
CA PRO A 190 14.80 -2.10 -4.39
C PRO A 190 15.34 -1.47 -5.68
N ARG A 191 14.92 -1.97 -6.85
CA ARG A 191 15.37 -1.40 -8.12
C ARG A 191 14.77 -0.02 -8.36
N ILE A 192 13.49 0.19 -8.05
CA ILE A 192 12.78 1.46 -8.34
C ILE A 192 13.51 2.66 -7.72
N ILE A 193 13.97 2.52 -6.48
CA ILE A 193 14.62 3.62 -5.76
C ILE A 193 16.00 3.99 -6.35
N ASP A 194 16.70 3.06 -7.01
CA ASP A 194 18.03 3.28 -7.60
C ASP A 194 18.06 4.36 -8.70
N LYS A 195 16.90 4.71 -9.25
CA LYS A 195 16.75 5.72 -10.31
C LYS A 195 16.10 7.02 -9.82
N LEU A 196 15.79 7.12 -8.53
CA LEU A 196 15.07 8.23 -7.94
C LEU A 196 15.93 8.95 -6.89
N PRO A 197 16.01 10.30 -6.91
CA PRO A 197 16.87 11.05 -5.99
C PRO A 197 16.20 11.25 -4.62
N VAL A 198 15.90 10.15 -3.93
CA VAL A 198 15.30 10.18 -2.59
C VAL A 198 16.31 10.76 -1.61
N ALA A 199 15.98 11.94 -1.07
CA ALA A 199 16.85 12.71 -0.18
C ALA A 199 16.45 12.56 1.28
N LEU A 200 15.18 12.24 1.54
CA LEU A 200 14.60 12.12 2.87
C LEU A 200 13.37 11.20 2.80
N THR A 201 13.25 10.30 3.76
CA THR A 201 12.02 9.52 4.01
C THR A 201 11.48 9.86 5.39
N ILE A 202 10.20 10.20 5.46
CA ILE A 202 9.46 10.50 6.70
C ILE A 202 8.30 9.51 6.79
N ILE A 203 8.41 8.50 7.65
CA ILE A 203 7.33 7.56 7.91
C ILE A 203 6.32 8.23 8.85
N ASP A 204 5.11 8.40 8.34
CA ASP A 204 3.94 8.84 9.08
C ASP A 204 3.36 7.66 9.89
N GLY A 205 3.59 7.68 11.20
CA GLY A 205 3.05 6.73 12.16
C GLY A 205 2.03 7.35 13.12
N LEU A 206 1.36 8.45 12.75
CA LEU A 206 0.24 8.96 13.57
C LEU A 206 -0.82 7.85 13.71
N TYR A 207 -1.18 7.28 12.57
CA TYR A 207 -2.08 6.14 12.44
C TYR A 207 -1.36 4.97 11.78
N THR A 208 -1.25 3.85 12.49
CA THR A 208 -0.66 2.61 11.98
C THR A 208 -1.76 1.65 11.52
N LEU A 209 -1.58 1.00 10.37
CA LEU A 209 -2.56 0.05 9.81
C LEU A 209 -2.02 -1.39 9.83
N GLU A 210 -2.78 -2.31 10.46
CA GLU A 210 -2.56 -3.75 10.31
C GLU A 210 -3.23 -4.27 9.03
N LYS A 211 -2.64 -5.29 8.39
CA LYS A 211 -3.22 -6.00 7.22
C LYS A 211 -3.66 -5.07 6.08
N GLY A 212 -2.84 -4.04 5.80
CA GLY A 212 -3.04 -3.13 4.68
C GLY A 212 -2.98 -3.82 3.30
N PRO A 213 -3.22 -3.08 2.20
CA PRO A 213 -3.02 -1.63 2.11
C PRO A 213 -4.29 -0.78 2.19
N GLY A 214 -5.49 -1.39 2.20
CA GLY A 214 -6.78 -0.71 2.11
C GLY A 214 -7.56 -0.68 3.43
N PRO A 215 -8.79 -0.14 3.43
CA PRO A 215 -9.57 0.14 4.65
C PRO A 215 -10.08 -1.11 5.38
N THR A 216 -9.87 -2.30 4.81
CA THR A 216 -10.23 -3.60 5.42
C THR A 216 -9.32 -3.98 6.59
N GLY A 217 -8.07 -3.50 6.58
CA GLY A 217 -7.15 -3.63 7.72
C GLY A 217 -7.62 -2.78 8.92
N LYS A 218 -7.08 -2.97 10.12
CA LYS A 218 -7.47 -2.21 11.33
C LYS A 218 -6.40 -1.19 11.71
N ALA A 219 -6.78 0.07 11.84
CA ALA A 219 -5.87 1.12 12.25
C ALA A 219 -5.85 1.30 13.77
N PHE A 220 -4.74 1.81 14.29
CA PHE A 220 -4.57 2.22 15.68
C PHE A 220 -3.59 3.41 15.76
N ARG A 221 -3.65 4.18 16.85
CA ARG A 221 -2.76 5.32 17.08
C ARG A 221 -1.40 4.83 17.55
N LYS A 222 -0.33 5.34 16.94
CA LYS A 222 1.05 5.14 17.39
C LYS A 222 1.72 6.47 17.71
N ASP A 223 1.28 7.55 17.06
CA ASP A 223 1.74 8.92 17.27
C ASP A 223 3.25 9.03 17.15
N LEU A 224 3.81 8.45 16.09
CA LEU A 224 5.25 8.50 15.82
C LEU A 224 5.51 9.13 14.46
N LEU A 225 6.60 9.91 14.39
CA LEU A 225 7.27 10.24 13.14
C LEU A 225 8.65 9.59 13.16
N ILE A 226 9.00 8.94 12.07
CA ILE A 226 10.33 8.35 11.87
C ILE A 226 10.93 8.99 10.63
N ALA A 227 12.11 9.59 10.71
CA ALA A 227 12.72 10.25 9.56
C ALA A 227 14.20 9.95 9.40
N SER A 228 14.63 9.80 8.15
CA SER A 228 16.04 9.57 7.82
C SER A 228 16.33 9.97 6.38
N ARG A 229 17.55 10.46 6.15
CA ARG A 229 18.10 10.71 4.82
C ARG A 229 18.54 9.42 4.12
N ASP A 230 18.74 8.35 4.88
CA ASP A 230 18.89 6.98 4.38
C ASP A 230 17.51 6.30 4.39
N PRO A 231 16.89 6.06 3.21
CA PRO A 231 15.56 5.46 3.11
C PRO A 231 15.53 4.01 3.62
N PHE A 232 16.63 3.28 3.47
CA PHE A 232 16.72 1.89 3.94
C PHE A 232 16.80 1.85 5.47
N ALA A 233 17.61 2.72 6.09
CA ALA A 233 17.65 2.86 7.54
C ALA A 233 16.27 3.23 8.12
N CYS A 234 15.53 4.12 7.44
CA CYS A 234 14.16 4.49 7.83
C CYS A 234 13.24 3.26 7.84
N ASP A 235 13.25 2.47 6.76
CA ASP A 235 12.42 1.28 6.62
C ASP A 235 12.82 0.16 7.61
N LEU A 236 14.11 0.02 7.93
CA LEU A 236 14.60 -0.92 8.95
C LEU A 236 14.01 -0.60 10.33
N VAL A 237 14.08 0.67 10.75
CA VAL A 237 13.51 1.11 12.02
C VAL A 237 12.00 0.96 12.00
N GLY A 238 11.32 1.38 10.93
CA GLY A 238 9.88 1.18 10.78
C GLY A 238 9.45 -0.29 10.84
N ALA A 239 10.21 -1.21 10.24
CA ALA A 239 9.96 -2.65 10.34
C ALA A 239 10.14 -3.18 11.77
N ALA A 240 11.19 -2.74 12.47
CA ALA A 240 11.41 -3.10 13.87
C ALA A 240 10.26 -2.63 14.77
N ILE A 241 9.75 -1.42 14.56
CA ILE A 241 8.60 -0.86 15.29
C ILE A 241 7.31 -1.69 15.08
N LEU A 242 7.15 -2.28 13.89
CA LEU A 242 6.05 -3.20 13.55
C LEU A 242 6.31 -4.64 14.02
N GLY A 243 7.42 -4.88 14.73
CA GLY A 243 7.76 -6.18 15.31
C GLY A 243 8.41 -7.16 14.33
N TYR A 244 8.96 -6.67 13.22
CA TYR A 244 9.59 -7.50 12.20
C TYR A 244 11.09 -7.25 12.08
N PRO A 245 11.92 -8.28 12.25
CA PRO A 245 13.31 -8.23 11.82
C PRO A 245 13.39 -8.01 10.30
N ALA A 246 14.29 -7.16 9.84
CA ALA A 246 14.42 -6.82 8.43
C ALA A 246 14.71 -8.02 7.52
N LYS A 247 15.44 -9.02 8.02
CA LYS A 247 15.70 -10.29 7.31
C LYS A 247 14.42 -11.04 6.92
N GLU A 248 13.32 -10.81 7.64
CA GLU A 248 12.03 -11.43 7.34
C GLU A 248 11.15 -10.58 6.41
N VAL A 249 11.61 -9.40 6.01
CA VAL A 249 10.95 -8.51 5.05
C VAL A 249 11.69 -8.64 3.72
N PRO A 250 11.14 -9.38 2.73
CA PRO A 250 11.94 -9.84 1.59
C PRO A 250 12.63 -8.74 0.78
N HIS A 251 11.97 -7.60 0.55
CA HIS A 251 12.56 -6.50 -0.23
C HIS A 251 13.65 -5.75 0.53
N LEU A 252 13.58 -5.67 1.87
CA LEU A 252 14.68 -5.10 2.67
C LEU A 252 15.91 -6.00 2.60
N ASN A 253 15.72 -7.32 2.65
CA ASN A 253 16.80 -8.27 2.45
C ASN A 253 17.41 -8.14 1.03
N HIS A 254 16.58 -8.03 -0.01
CA HIS A 254 17.09 -7.80 -1.37
C HIS A 254 17.85 -6.48 -1.50
N TYR A 255 17.33 -5.38 -0.93
CA TYR A 255 18.00 -4.08 -0.94
C TYR A 255 19.36 -4.15 -0.23
N ALA A 256 19.41 -4.76 0.95
CA ALA A 256 20.63 -4.92 1.73
C ALA A 256 21.71 -5.68 0.96
N ASN A 257 21.33 -6.79 0.30
CA ASN A 257 22.26 -7.60 -0.48
C ASN A 257 22.79 -6.86 -1.72
N SER A 258 21.96 -6.09 -2.42
CA SER A 258 22.39 -5.36 -3.63
C SER A 258 23.23 -4.12 -3.31
N HIS A 259 23.05 -3.53 -2.13
CA HIS A 259 23.74 -2.29 -1.71
C HIS A 259 24.85 -2.52 -0.68
N GLY A 260 25.00 -3.74 -0.15
CA GLY A 260 25.97 -4.05 0.89
C GLY A 260 25.65 -3.41 2.25
N CYS A 261 24.37 -3.25 2.57
CA CYS A 261 23.91 -2.65 3.83
C CYS A 261 23.69 -3.70 4.93
N SER A 262 23.79 -3.29 6.19
CA SER A 262 23.46 -4.18 7.32
C SER A 262 21.96 -4.29 7.53
N LEU A 263 21.48 -5.46 7.94
CA LEU A 263 20.08 -5.67 8.35
C LEU A 263 19.86 -5.42 9.84
N GLU A 264 20.91 -5.17 10.60
CA GLU A 264 20.85 -4.99 12.05
C GLU A 264 20.62 -3.53 12.41
N VAL A 265 19.51 -3.24 13.11
CA VAL A 265 19.13 -1.88 13.52
C VAL A 265 20.25 -1.22 14.36
N SER A 266 21.00 -1.99 15.15
CA SER A 266 22.12 -1.48 15.95
C SER A 266 23.29 -0.92 15.14
N ASP A 267 23.36 -1.21 13.84
CA ASP A 267 24.40 -0.65 12.95
C ASP A 267 24.05 0.76 12.47
N TYR A 268 22.83 1.22 12.75
CA TYR A 268 22.33 2.56 12.48
C TYR A 268 22.28 3.39 13.78
N GLU A 269 22.28 4.71 13.66
CA GLU A 269 22.13 5.61 14.80
C GLU A 269 20.67 6.02 14.90
N VAL A 270 19.99 5.63 15.99
CA VAL A 270 18.61 6.05 16.26
C VAL A 270 18.62 7.14 17.31
N THR A 271 18.00 8.28 17.01
CA THR A 271 17.91 9.45 17.89
C THR A 271 16.46 9.74 18.28
N GLY A 272 16.26 10.33 19.46
CA GLY A 272 14.93 10.55 20.03
C GLY A 272 14.44 9.34 20.84
N GLU A 273 13.25 8.84 20.50
CA GLU A 273 12.60 7.72 21.18
C GLU A 273 13.35 6.38 21.00
N SER A 274 13.16 5.46 21.94
CA SER A 274 13.74 4.11 21.90
C SER A 274 12.92 3.16 21.04
N VAL A 275 13.55 2.43 20.11
CA VAL A 275 12.87 1.41 19.28
C VAL A 275 12.19 0.35 20.15
N ALA A 276 12.85 -0.09 21.22
CA ALA A 276 12.34 -1.15 22.09
C ALA A 276 11.05 -0.74 22.81
N ASP A 277 10.90 0.54 23.15
CA ASP A 277 9.75 1.05 23.92
C ASP A 277 8.49 1.14 23.07
N HIS A 278 8.66 1.19 21.74
CA HIS A 278 7.58 1.32 20.77
C HIS A 278 7.41 0.08 19.88
N GLN A 279 8.21 -0.96 20.07
CA GLN A 279 8.11 -2.18 19.28
C GLN A 279 6.86 -2.98 19.63
N GLU A 280 6.06 -3.32 18.63
CA GLU A 280 4.86 -4.14 18.78
C GLU A 280 4.68 -5.02 17.55
N TYR A 281 4.33 -6.29 17.73
CA TYR A 281 4.01 -7.17 16.61
C TYR A 281 2.67 -6.77 15.98
N VAL A 282 2.73 -6.16 14.79
CA VAL A 282 1.55 -5.76 14.03
C VAL A 282 1.25 -6.80 12.98
N THR A 283 0.07 -7.41 12.99
CA THR A 283 -0.23 -8.50 12.06
C THR A 283 -0.22 -8.01 10.60
N TYR A 284 0.47 -8.71 9.70
CA TYR A 284 0.56 -8.31 8.29
C TYR A 284 -0.44 -8.99 7.36
N ASP A 285 -0.95 -10.16 7.75
CA ASP A 285 -1.72 -11.03 6.85
C ASP A 285 -2.97 -11.61 7.52
N TRP A 286 -3.88 -12.14 6.70
CA TRP A 286 -5.05 -12.87 7.17
C TRP A 286 -4.68 -14.33 7.46
N GLU A 287 -5.23 -14.87 8.54
CA GLU A 287 -5.10 -16.29 8.85
C GLU A 287 -5.84 -17.10 7.78
N TRP A 288 -5.18 -18.16 7.33
CA TRP A 288 -5.69 -19.02 6.28
C TRP A 288 -5.73 -20.47 6.77
N SER A 289 -6.71 -21.22 6.27
CA SER A 289 -6.86 -22.64 6.58
C SER A 289 -5.61 -23.44 6.22
N GLU A 290 -5.33 -24.50 7.00
CA GLU A 290 -4.18 -25.38 6.77
C GLU A 290 -4.23 -26.06 5.39
N THR A 291 -5.43 -26.32 4.87
CA THR A 291 -5.68 -26.93 3.56
C THR A 291 -5.69 -25.94 2.40
N ASP A 292 -5.44 -24.66 2.66
CA ASP A 292 -5.46 -23.59 1.66
C ASP A 292 -6.79 -23.51 0.88
N THR A 293 -7.90 -23.52 1.62
CA THR A 293 -9.27 -23.51 1.08
C THR A 293 -10.08 -22.29 1.51
N GLY A 294 -9.47 -21.32 2.18
CA GLY A 294 -10.10 -20.06 2.56
C GLY A 294 -9.57 -19.48 3.87
N PRO A 295 -10.04 -18.28 4.26
CA PRO A 295 -9.72 -17.69 5.55
C PRO A 295 -10.20 -18.56 6.71
N VAL A 296 -9.47 -18.60 7.83
CA VAL A 296 -9.88 -19.34 9.05
C VAL A 296 -11.28 -18.92 9.54
N GLY A 297 -11.67 -17.67 9.29
CA GLY A 297 -13.01 -17.18 9.60
C GLY A 297 -14.15 -17.91 8.86
N PHE A 298 -13.88 -18.53 7.71
CA PHE A 298 -14.87 -19.29 6.96
C PHE A 298 -15.17 -20.63 7.63
N GLU A 299 -14.13 -21.35 8.07
CA GLU A 299 -14.26 -22.59 8.83
C GLU A 299 -15.02 -22.36 10.14
N LYS A 300 -14.69 -21.28 10.87
CA LYS A 300 -15.39 -20.88 12.10
C LYS A 300 -16.88 -20.59 11.88
N ARG A 301 -17.27 -20.22 10.65
CA ARG A 301 -18.67 -19.98 10.25
C ARG A 301 -19.36 -21.22 9.66
N GLY A 302 -18.66 -22.34 9.54
CA GLY A 302 -19.20 -23.57 8.94
C GLY A 302 -19.33 -23.53 7.41
N ILE A 303 -18.64 -22.60 6.74
CA ILE A 303 -18.66 -22.51 5.27
C ILE A 303 -17.93 -23.73 4.70
N THR A 304 -18.63 -24.52 3.91
CA THR A 304 -18.13 -25.75 3.27
C THR A 304 -18.50 -25.80 1.79
N GLY A 305 -17.86 -26.69 1.02
CA GLY A 305 -18.08 -26.81 -0.43
C GLY A 305 -17.48 -25.67 -1.27
N LEU A 306 -16.66 -24.83 -0.65
CA LEU A 306 -15.97 -23.70 -1.27
C LEU A 306 -14.48 -23.78 -0.94
N ALA A 307 -13.62 -23.70 -1.95
CA ALA A 307 -12.18 -23.62 -1.80
C ALA A 307 -11.64 -22.34 -2.44
N ILE A 308 -11.12 -21.44 -1.63
CA ILE A 308 -10.41 -20.26 -2.13
C ILE A 308 -8.93 -20.48 -1.86
N ARG A 309 -8.09 -20.39 -2.88
CA ARG A 309 -6.63 -20.45 -2.71
C ARG A 309 -6.10 -19.11 -2.21
N LYS A 310 -5.18 -19.13 -1.24
CA LYS A 310 -4.56 -17.91 -0.73
C LYS A 310 -3.89 -17.17 -1.88
N TYR A 311 -4.04 -15.85 -1.92
CA TYR A 311 -3.37 -15.03 -2.92
C TYR A 311 -1.84 -15.16 -2.82
N ASP A 312 -1.18 -15.07 -3.97
CA ASP A 312 0.27 -15.03 -4.07
C ASP A 312 0.78 -13.67 -4.60
N SER A 313 2.09 -13.55 -4.78
CA SER A 313 2.76 -12.32 -5.23
C SER A 313 2.31 -11.85 -6.62
N SER A 314 1.81 -12.76 -7.47
CA SER A 314 1.35 -12.47 -8.83
C SER A 314 -0.04 -11.85 -8.90
N LEU A 315 -0.80 -11.85 -7.79
CA LEU A 315 -2.07 -11.12 -7.70
C LEU A 315 -1.77 -9.61 -7.73
N CYS A 316 -2.06 -8.96 -8.85
CA CYS A 316 -1.67 -7.57 -9.06
C CYS A 316 -2.45 -6.60 -8.18
N THR A 317 -1.94 -5.37 -8.04
CA THR A 317 -2.56 -4.33 -7.20
C THR A 317 -4.04 -4.06 -7.54
N GLY A 318 -4.44 -4.22 -8.80
CA GLY A 318 -5.84 -4.10 -9.20
C GLY A 318 -6.73 -5.22 -8.67
N CYS A 319 -6.31 -6.48 -8.80
CA CYS A 319 -7.10 -7.60 -8.30
C CYS A 319 -7.03 -7.72 -6.77
N SER A 320 -5.91 -7.32 -6.15
CA SER A 320 -5.73 -7.39 -4.69
C SER A 320 -6.73 -6.51 -3.93
N VAL A 321 -7.10 -5.35 -4.48
CA VAL A 321 -8.11 -4.47 -3.85
C VAL A 321 -9.52 -5.05 -3.92
N GLN A 322 -9.80 -5.91 -4.91
CA GLN A 322 -11.09 -6.59 -5.07
C GLN A 322 -11.14 -7.94 -4.32
N TYR A 323 -10.00 -8.45 -3.87
CA TYR A 323 -9.93 -9.79 -3.28
C TYR A 323 -10.68 -9.89 -1.95
N ASN A 324 -10.47 -8.96 -1.02
CA ASN A 324 -11.20 -8.94 0.25
C ASN A 324 -12.72 -8.70 0.07
N PRO A 325 -13.17 -7.74 -0.76
CA PRO A 325 -14.57 -7.63 -1.14
C PRO A 325 -15.16 -8.94 -1.70
N MET A 326 -14.43 -9.64 -2.58
CA MET A 326 -14.85 -10.94 -3.12
C MET A 326 -15.04 -11.99 -2.02
N LEU A 327 -14.14 -12.05 -1.01
CA LEU A 327 -14.32 -12.93 0.15
C LEU A 327 -15.61 -12.60 0.93
N ILE A 328 -15.93 -11.31 1.11
CA ILE A 328 -17.14 -10.88 1.83
C ILE A 328 -18.39 -11.28 1.05
N LEU A 329 -18.39 -11.10 -0.27
CA LEU A 329 -19.50 -11.48 -1.15
C LEU A 329 -19.74 -13.00 -1.16
N LEU A 330 -18.67 -13.79 -1.27
CA LEU A 330 -18.80 -15.25 -1.12
C LEU A 330 -19.32 -15.60 0.26
N SER A 331 -18.80 -14.97 1.31
CA SER A 331 -19.29 -15.22 2.66
C SER A 331 -20.76 -14.84 2.87
N SER A 332 -21.31 -13.88 2.11
CA SER A 332 -22.73 -13.50 2.19
C SER A 332 -23.66 -14.50 1.49
N ALA A 333 -23.16 -15.26 0.52
CA ALA A 333 -23.90 -16.33 -0.15
C ALA A 333 -24.16 -17.55 0.75
N PHE A 334 -23.36 -17.74 1.82
CA PHE A 334 -23.57 -18.84 2.76
C PHE A 334 -24.80 -18.61 3.64
N LYS A 335 -25.81 -19.48 3.51
CA LYS A 335 -27.06 -19.45 4.30
C LYS A 335 -27.26 -20.70 5.17
N GLY A 336 -26.19 -21.41 5.50
CA GLY A 336 -26.19 -22.64 6.31
C GLY A 336 -26.03 -23.93 5.50
N GLU A 337 -26.20 -23.87 4.18
CA GLU A 337 -25.98 -24.99 3.26
C GLU A 337 -24.59 -24.91 2.60
N PRO A 338 -23.93 -26.05 2.32
CA PRO A 338 -22.67 -26.08 1.58
C PRO A 338 -22.77 -25.44 0.20
N PHE A 339 -21.67 -24.83 -0.26
CA PHE A 339 -21.52 -24.40 -1.65
C PHE A 339 -21.52 -25.61 -2.60
N PRO A 340 -21.86 -25.43 -3.89
CA PRO A 340 -21.92 -26.51 -4.87
C PRO A 340 -20.52 -26.91 -5.38
N ASN A 341 -19.64 -27.30 -4.46
CA ASN A 341 -18.28 -27.79 -4.70
C ASN A 341 -17.48 -26.92 -5.67
N VAL A 342 -17.19 -25.69 -5.25
CA VAL A 342 -16.59 -24.63 -6.06
C VAL A 342 -15.20 -24.29 -5.58
N GLU A 343 -14.28 -24.03 -6.51
CA GLU A 343 -13.02 -23.37 -6.20
C GLU A 343 -12.91 -21.97 -6.83
N VAL A 344 -12.09 -21.12 -6.23
CA VAL A 344 -11.73 -19.79 -6.76
C VAL A 344 -10.21 -19.71 -6.90
N VAL A 345 -9.75 -19.41 -8.11
CA VAL A 345 -8.33 -19.19 -8.42
C VAL A 345 -8.10 -17.78 -8.97
N SER A 346 -6.93 -17.22 -8.66
CA SER A 346 -6.57 -15.84 -8.99
C SER A 346 -5.09 -15.70 -9.36
N GLY A 347 -4.66 -14.51 -9.80
CA GLY A 347 -3.25 -14.28 -10.13
C GLY A 347 -2.80 -14.92 -11.46
N LYS A 348 -1.49 -15.01 -11.65
CA LYS A 348 -0.84 -15.46 -12.90
C LYS A 348 -0.31 -16.90 -12.84
N GLN A 349 -0.33 -17.53 -11.67
CA GLN A 349 0.32 -18.83 -11.43
C GLN A 349 -0.52 -19.84 -10.66
N GLN A 350 -1.73 -19.47 -10.20
CA GLN A 350 -2.60 -20.42 -9.52
C GLN A 350 -3.29 -21.33 -10.53
N MET A 351 -2.96 -22.62 -10.44
CA MET A 351 -3.56 -23.66 -11.26
C MET A 351 -4.81 -24.20 -10.57
N ALA A 352 -5.92 -24.25 -11.31
CA ALA A 352 -7.15 -24.90 -10.89
C ALA A 352 -6.92 -26.39 -10.58
N ALA A 353 -7.51 -26.86 -9.48
CA ALA A 353 -7.32 -28.21 -8.98
C ALA A 353 -8.38 -29.19 -9.54
N ARG A 354 -8.12 -30.48 -9.40
CA ARG A 354 -9.12 -31.53 -9.73
C ARG A 354 -10.13 -31.68 -8.60
N GLY A 355 -11.33 -32.12 -8.93
CA GLY A 355 -12.34 -32.53 -7.95
C GLY A 355 -13.38 -31.48 -7.60
N PHE A 356 -13.32 -30.29 -8.21
CA PHE A 356 -14.35 -29.26 -8.11
C PHE A 356 -15.32 -29.35 -9.29
N ASP A 357 -16.60 -29.13 -9.02
CA ASP A 357 -17.63 -29.12 -10.07
C ASP A 357 -17.57 -27.82 -10.89
N LYS A 358 -17.19 -26.72 -10.23
CA LYS A 358 -17.07 -25.39 -10.84
C LYS A 358 -15.79 -24.68 -10.39
N THR A 359 -15.13 -24.00 -11.31
CA THR A 359 -13.93 -23.20 -11.03
C THR A 359 -14.17 -21.75 -11.42
N VAL A 360 -14.16 -20.85 -10.44
CA VAL A 360 -14.21 -19.40 -10.65
C VAL A 360 -12.82 -18.88 -10.99
N LEU A 361 -12.67 -18.32 -12.20
CA LEU A 361 -11.42 -17.73 -12.68
C LEU A 361 -11.47 -16.22 -12.43
N PHE A 362 -10.89 -15.78 -11.31
CA PHE A 362 -10.97 -14.39 -10.86
C PHE A 362 -9.91 -13.50 -11.55
N GLY A 363 -10.32 -12.86 -12.64
CA GLY A 363 -9.53 -11.90 -13.41
C GLY A 363 -8.88 -12.46 -14.67
N LYS A 364 -8.53 -11.53 -15.58
CA LYS A 364 -7.97 -11.85 -16.91
C LYS A 364 -6.79 -12.82 -16.83
N CYS A 365 -5.92 -12.68 -15.83
CA CYS A 365 -4.74 -13.53 -15.69
C CYS A 365 -5.10 -14.99 -15.36
N ALA A 366 -6.00 -15.20 -14.40
CA ALA A 366 -6.49 -16.53 -14.04
C ALA A 366 -7.21 -17.20 -15.22
N CYS A 367 -8.01 -16.43 -15.97
CA CYS A 367 -8.69 -16.90 -17.18
C CYS A 367 -7.71 -17.36 -18.27
N HIS A 368 -6.61 -16.62 -18.49
CA HIS A 368 -5.61 -17.03 -19.48
C HIS A 368 -4.82 -18.24 -19.03
N PHE A 369 -4.34 -18.23 -17.77
CA PHE A 369 -3.47 -19.28 -17.26
C PHE A 369 -4.18 -20.65 -17.21
N ASN A 370 -5.47 -20.64 -16.93
CA ASN A 370 -6.27 -21.86 -16.81
C ASN A 370 -7.15 -22.18 -18.03
N LYS A 371 -6.98 -21.47 -19.16
CA LYS A 371 -7.86 -21.61 -20.34
C LYS A 371 -8.00 -23.05 -20.83
N ASP A 372 -6.90 -23.78 -20.88
CA ASP A 372 -6.82 -25.16 -21.39
C ASP A 372 -6.54 -26.16 -20.25
N ASN A 373 -6.83 -25.79 -19.00
CA ASN A 373 -6.53 -26.63 -17.84
C ASN A 373 -7.48 -27.85 -17.78
N PRO A 374 -6.97 -29.09 -17.91
CA PRO A 374 -7.80 -30.29 -17.96
C PRO A 374 -8.46 -30.65 -16.61
N ASN A 375 -8.08 -29.96 -15.52
CA ASN A 375 -8.66 -30.19 -14.21
C ASN A 375 -10.05 -29.53 -14.05
N ILE A 376 -10.36 -28.54 -14.89
CA ILE A 376 -11.60 -27.77 -14.80
C ILE A 376 -12.74 -28.53 -15.46
N HIS A 377 -13.76 -28.87 -14.67
CA HIS A 377 -15.00 -29.45 -15.17
C HIS A 377 -15.92 -28.39 -15.80
N LYS A 378 -16.18 -27.29 -15.07
CA LYS A 378 -16.91 -26.12 -15.56
C LYS A 378 -16.22 -24.82 -15.15
N ALA A 379 -15.81 -24.02 -16.13
CA ALA A 379 -15.22 -22.70 -15.88
C ALA A 379 -16.29 -21.63 -15.68
N ILE A 380 -16.10 -20.76 -14.68
CA ILE A 380 -16.86 -19.53 -14.47
C ILE A 380 -15.89 -18.35 -14.63
N PRO A 381 -15.77 -17.77 -15.84
CA PRO A 381 -14.80 -16.71 -16.10
C PRO A 381 -15.29 -15.37 -15.56
N ILE A 382 -14.55 -14.77 -14.62
CA ILE A 382 -14.77 -13.39 -14.16
C ILE A 382 -13.72 -12.51 -14.83
N TRP A 383 -13.94 -12.23 -16.11
CA TRP A 383 -12.98 -11.52 -16.93
C TRP A 383 -12.93 -10.02 -16.59
N GLY A 384 -11.78 -9.54 -16.15
CA GLY A 384 -11.53 -8.12 -15.91
C GLY A 384 -10.07 -7.83 -15.54
N CYS A 385 -9.69 -6.56 -15.60
CA CYS A 385 -8.36 -6.09 -15.17
C CYS A 385 -8.45 -4.72 -14.47
N PRO A 386 -8.90 -4.69 -13.19
CA PRO A 386 -9.42 -5.80 -12.38
C PRO A 386 -10.84 -6.30 -12.73
N PRO A 387 -11.26 -7.46 -12.18
CA PRO A 387 -12.65 -7.91 -12.15
C PRO A 387 -13.63 -6.87 -11.59
N ASP A 388 -14.82 -6.83 -12.16
CA ASP A 388 -15.96 -6.07 -11.63
C ASP A 388 -16.76 -6.96 -10.66
N LEU A 389 -17.07 -6.44 -9.48
CA LEU A 389 -17.77 -7.19 -8.44
C LEU A 389 -19.28 -7.30 -8.68
N GLU A 390 -19.90 -6.38 -9.40
CA GLU A 390 -21.32 -6.49 -9.76
C GLU A 390 -21.50 -7.61 -10.79
N ILE A 391 -20.62 -7.66 -11.79
CA ILE A 391 -20.57 -8.77 -12.74
C ILE A 391 -20.28 -10.10 -12.01
N PHE A 392 -19.38 -10.09 -11.01
CA PHE A 392 -19.13 -11.26 -10.18
C PHE A 392 -20.39 -11.78 -9.49
N VAL A 393 -21.19 -10.89 -8.89
CA VAL A 393 -22.47 -11.24 -8.24
C VAL A 393 -23.47 -11.79 -9.27
N GLU A 394 -23.61 -11.13 -10.43
CA GLU A 394 -24.52 -11.55 -11.50
C GLU A 394 -24.17 -12.95 -12.03
N VAL A 395 -22.90 -13.17 -12.38
CA VAL A 395 -22.43 -14.45 -12.93
C VAL A 395 -22.59 -15.58 -11.92
N LEU A 396 -22.28 -15.35 -10.64
CA LEU A 396 -22.45 -16.37 -9.61
C LEU A 396 -23.93 -16.68 -9.32
N ALA A 397 -24.84 -15.72 -9.49
CA ALA A 397 -26.27 -15.97 -9.34
C ALA A 397 -26.80 -16.98 -10.38
N HIS A 398 -26.28 -16.97 -11.61
CA HIS A 398 -26.56 -17.99 -12.64
C HIS A 398 -26.01 -19.38 -12.29
N GLU A 399 -25.07 -19.45 -11.35
CA GLU A 399 -24.45 -20.67 -10.84
C GLU A 399 -25.02 -21.10 -9.49
N GLU A 400 -26.17 -20.54 -9.10
CA GLU A 400 -26.90 -20.80 -7.85
C GLU A 400 -26.15 -20.31 -6.59
N ILE A 401 -25.16 -19.43 -6.76
CA ILE A 401 -24.39 -18.81 -5.67
C ILE A 401 -24.83 -17.34 -5.53
N LYS A 402 -25.84 -17.11 -4.70
CA LYS A 402 -26.47 -15.79 -4.54
C LYS A 402 -25.71 -14.93 -3.52
N CYS A 403 -24.74 -14.17 -4.00
CA CYS A 403 -24.03 -13.17 -3.21
C CYS A 403 -24.93 -11.95 -2.95
N ASP A 404 -24.80 -11.32 -1.79
CA ASP A 404 -25.47 -10.06 -1.45
C ASP A 404 -24.46 -8.92 -1.38
N TYR A 405 -24.59 -7.95 -2.28
CA TYR A 405 -23.71 -6.77 -2.31
C TYR A 405 -23.98 -5.80 -1.16
N ASN A 406 -25.20 -5.79 -0.60
CA ASN A 406 -25.53 -4.95 0.56
C ASN A 406 -24.75 -5.36 1.81
N GLU A 407 -24.33 -6.62 1.92
CA GLU A 407 -23.45 -7.08 2.99
C GLU A 407 -22.05 -6.45 2.89
N TYR A 408 -21.53 -6.23 1.67
CA TYR A 408 -20.28 -5.50 1.48
C TYR A 408 -20.41 -4.02 1.85
N ILE A 409 -21.53 -3.38 1.48
CA ILE A 409 -21.84 -1.99 1.89
C ILE A 409 -21.94 -1.90 3.42
N SER A 410 -22.65 -2.83 4.05
CA SER A 410 -22.81 -2.88 5.51
C SER A 410 -21.46 -3.07 6.20
N PHE A 411 -20.61 -3.93 5.66
CA PHE A 411 -19.25 -4.12 6.14
C PHE A 411 -18.40 -2.85 6.03
N ARG A 412 -18.49 -2.09 4.93
CA ARG A 412 -17.80 -0.80 4.77
C ARG A 412 -18.26 0.24 5.80
N ASN A 413 -19.55 0.31 6.08
CA ASN A 413 -20.09 1.16 7.15
C ASN A 413 -19.55 0.74 8.53
N TYR A 414 -19.51 -0.57 8.83
CA TYR A 414 -18.92 -1.08 10.06
C TYR A 414 -17.43 -0.71 10.19
N LEU A 415 -16.64 -0.88 9.12
CA LEU A 415 -15.21 -0.53 9.11
C LEU A 415 -14.96 0.95 9.34
N PHE A 416 -15.84 1.82 8.85
CA PHE A 416 -15.77 3.26 9.11
C PHE A 416 -16.19 3.58 10.55
N GLY A 417 -17.32 3.04 11.00
CA GLY A 417 -17.91 3.32 12.32
C GLY A 417 -17.13 2.80 13.53
N ARG A 418 -16.13 1.92 13.33
CA ARG A 418 -15.28 1.45 14.44
C ARG A 418 -14.26 2.48 14.93
N TYR A 419 -14.06 3.60 14.23
CA TYR A 419 -13.11 4.63 14.59
C TYR A 419 -13.82 5.81 15.23
N LYS A 420 -13.57 6.02 16.53
CA LYS A 420 -14.26 7.05 17.32
C LYS A 420 -13.32 8.19 17.69
N GLU A 421 -13.85 9.42 17.69
CA GLU A 421 -13.12 10.59 18.17
C GLU A 421 -12.64 10.44 19.61
N SER A 422 -13.43 9.81 20.48
CA SER A 422 -13.06 9.52 21.87
C SER A 422 -11.85 8.59 22.02
N GLU A 423 -11.48 7.86 20.96
CA GLU A 423 -10.34 6.96 20.91
C GLU A 423 -9.15 7.58 20.13
N GLY A 424 -9.21 8.89 19.85
CA GLY A 424 -8.14 9.64 19.19
C GLY A 424 -8.17 9.58 17.66
N PHE A 425 -9.25 9.10 17.05
CA PHE A 425 -9.41 9.10 15.59
C PHE A 425 -10.13 10.36 15.12
N ASN A 426 -9.45 11.20 14.33
CA ASN A 426 -9.99 12.46 13.86
C ASN A 426 -9.88 12.59 12.34
N LEU A 427 -11.03 12.68 11.66
CA LEU A 427 -11.05 12.89 10.20
C LEU A 427 -10.51 14.26 9.79
N ALA A 428 -10.52 15.24 10.71
CA ALA A 428 -9.96 16.56 10.42
C ALA A 428 -8.46 16.51 10.10
N ASP A 429 -7.75 15.45 10.51
CA ASP A 429 -6.34 15.23 10.20
C ASP A 429 -6.08 15.03 8.69
N TRP A 430 -7.12 14.75 7.89
CA TRP A 430 -7.10 14.68 6.43
C TRP A 430 -7.70 15.91 5.73
N SER A 431 -8.04 16.95 6.48
CA SER A 431 -8.50 18.23 5.94
C SER A 431 -7.53 19.34 6.31
N VAL A 432 -6.76 19.82 5.33
CA VAL A 432 -5.97 21.04 5.51
C VAL A 432 -6.92 22.23 5.46
N LYS A 433 -7.08 22.92 6.58
CA LYS A 433 -7.91 24.13 6.68
C LYS A 433 -7.18 25.35 6.20
#